data_AF-A0A2W4T8Y4-F1
#
_entry.id   AF-A0A2W4T8Y4-F1
#
_cell.length_a   1.000
_cell.length_b   1.000
_cell.length_c   1.000
_cell.angle_alpha   90.00
_cell.angle_beta   90.00
_cell.angle_gamma   90.00
#
_symmetry.space_group_name_H-M   'P 1'
#
loop_
_entity.id
_entity.type
_entity.pdbx_description
1 polymer ?
#
loop_
_entity_poly.entity_id
_entity_poly.type
_entity_poly.pdbx_seq_one_letter_code
_entity_poly.pdbx_strand_id
1 'polypeptide(L)'
;MPLRGLCRAWQCFVLSRPQSGPTWRKEERPPFQRSFAYLRQLPVDYLKIDGSFVDGIARRRVDRAMVESINHLAHMMDMQTIAEWADNHQTLQILEDIGVDLAQGYGIERPQHFG
;
A
#
# COMPACT_ATOMS: atom_id res chain seq x y z
N MET A 1 -1.62 10.95 15.50
CA MET A 1 -0.13 10.89 15.55
C MET A 1 0.29 11.00 14.10
N PRO A 2 1.09 12.01 13.71
CA PRO A 2 1.30 12.30 12.28
C PRO A 2 1.90 11.10 11.57
N LEU A 3 1.43 10.84 10.34
CA LEU A 3 1.90 9.79 9.42
C LEU A 3 3.43 9.64 9.51
N ARG A 4 3.87 8.55 10.14
CA ARG A 4 5.29 8.27 10.37
C ARG A 4 5.90 7.65 9.12
N GLY A 5 6.15 8.47 8.11
CA GLY A 5 6.95 8.06 6.94
C GLY A 5 6.41 8.61 5.64
N LEU A 6 6.96 9.72 5.19
CA LEU A 6 6.88 10.09 3.77
C LEU A 6 7.74 9.09 3.00
N CYS A 7 7.10 8.12 2.35
CA CYS A 7 7.82 7.18 1.49
C CYS A 7 8.22 7.91 0.20
N ARG A 8 9.48 8.37 0.14
CA ARG A 8 10.07 9.12 -0.98
C ARG A 8 10.29 8.28 -2.26
N ALA A 9 10.01 6.99 -2.21
CA ALA A 9 10.18 6.10 -3.36
C ALA A 9 8.81 5.75 -3.93
N TRP A 10 8.54 6.21 -5.14
CA TRP A 10 7.36 5.88 -5.95
C TRP A 10 7.20 4.37 -6.28
N GLN A 11 7.98 3.51 -5.65
CA GLN A 11 8.13 2.11 -6.00
C GLN A 11 8.32 1.26 -4.75
N CYS A 12 7.45 1.39 -3.75
CA CYS A 12 7.25 0.30 -2.81
C CYS A 12 6.58 -0.84 -3.57
N PHE A 13 7.40 -1.79 -4.02
CA PHE A 13 6.96 -3.11 -4.43
C PHE A 13 6.47 -3.86 -3.18
N VAL A 14 5.76 -4.97 -3.35
CA VAL A 14 5.61 -5.95 -2.26
C VAL A 14 7.03 -6.40 -1.87
N LEU A 15 7.61 -5.77 -0.85
CA LEU A 15 8.98 -6.02 -0.42
C LEU A 15 8.95 -7.25 0.50
N SER A 16 9.56 -8.32 0.02
CA SER A 16 9.91 -9.48 0.84
C SER A 16 11.31 -9.31 1.40
N ARG A 17 11.53 -9.72 2.66
CA ARG A 17 12.89 -9.82 3.24
C ARG A 17 13.81 -10.63 2.31
N PRO A 18 15.00 -10.12 1.94
CA PRO A 18 15.93 -10.90 1.14
C PRO A 18 16.52 -12.04 1.99
N GLN A 19 16.21 -13.28 1.64
CA GLN A 19 17.01 -14.43 2.07
C GLN A 19 18.09 -14.68 1.00
N SER A 20 19.23 -13.99 1.14
CA SER A 20 20.53 -14.26 0.50
C SER A 20 20.61 -14.70 -0.99
N GLY A 21 21.27 -13.89 -1.84
CA GLY A 21 21.99 -14.36 -3.05
C GLY A 21 21.24 -14.36 -4.41
N PRO A 22 21.93 -14.29 -5.58
CA PRO A 22 21.54 -13.36 -6.66
C PRO A 22 20.87 -13.96 -7.93
N THR A 23 20.35 -13.02 -8.74
CA THR A 23 20.07 -13.03 -10.20
C THR A 23 18.59 -13.13 -10.61
N TRP A 24 18.00 -11.97 -10.93
CA TRP A 24 16.67 -11.79 -11.48
C TRP A 24 16.59 -12.34 -12.92
N ARG A 25 16.02 -13.52 -13.11
CA ARG A 25 15.57 -14.00 -14.43
C ARG A 25 14.12 -13.55 -14.63
N LYS A 26 13.86 -12.83 -15.74
CA LYS A 26 12.51 -12.50 -16.19
C LYS A 26 11.79 -13.80 -16.53
N GLU A 27 11.01 -14.34 -15.60
CA GLU A 27 10.07 -15.42 -15.87
C GLU A 27 8.68 -14.97 -15.36
N GLU A 28 7.73 -15.01 -16.28
CA GLU A 28 6.29 -14.74 -16.25
C GLU A 28 5.67 -14.34 -14.90
N ARG A 29 5.11 -13.12 -14.83
CA ARG A 29 4.30 -12.68 -13.69
C ARG A 29 2.96 -13.45 -13.70
N PRO A 30 2.66 -14.30 -12.71
CA PRO A 30 1.34 -14.93 -12.61
C PRO A 30 0.26 -13.84 -12.40
N PRO A 31 -1.00 -14.08 -12.80
CA PRO A 31 -2.08 -13.11 -12.63
C PRO A 31 -2.17 -12.69 -11.16
N PHE A 32 -2.06 -11.39 -10.92
CA PHE A 32 -2.05 -10.78 -9.59
C PHE A 32 -3.49 -10.70 -9.04
N GLN A 33 -4.13 -11.85 -8.82
CA GLN A 33 -5.26 -11.96 -7.90
C GLN A 33 -4.83 -12.85 -6.74
N ARG A 34 -4.12 -12.23 -5.79
CA ARG A 34 -3.67 -12.90 -4.58
C ARG A 34 -4.81 -12.82 -3.56
N SER A 35 -5.49 -13.93 -3.32
CA SER A 35 -6.44 -14.04 -2.22
C SER A 35 -5.72 -13.86 -0.88
N PHE A 36 -6.45 -13.46 0.18
CA PHE A 36 -5.88 -13.33 1.53
C PHE A 36 -5.21 -14.61 2.04
N ALA A 37 -5.67 -15.78 1.60
CA ALA A 37 -5.05 -17.07 1.93
C ALA A 37 -3.63 -17.19 1.37
N TYR A 38 -3.37 -16.60 0.20
CA TYR A 38 -2.04 -16.58 -0.42
C TYR A 38 -1.13 -15.54 0.25
N LEU A 39 -1.67 -14.39 0.67
CA LEU A 39 -0.91 -13.37 1.41
C LEU A 39 -0.30 -13.92 2.71
N ARG A 40 -1.03 -14.77 3.44
CA ARG A 40 -0.55 -15.40 4.69
C ARG A 40 0.73 -16.22 4.51
N GLN A 41 1.00 -16.72 3.30
CA GLN A 41 2.15 -17.58 3.02
C GLN A 41 3.34 -16.81 2.43
N LEU A 42 3.15 -15.54 2.08
CA LEU A 42 4.20 -14.73 1.50
C LEU A 42 4.98 -14.00 2.61
N PRO A 43 6.34 -14.04 2.59
CA PRO A 43 7.16 -13.34 3.57
C PRO A 43 7.27 -11.86 3.21
N VAL A 44 6.17 -11.11 3.32
CA VAL A 44 6.06 -9.73 2.87
C VAL A 44 5.74 -8.81 4.05
N ASP A 45 6.45 -7.68 4.13
CA ASP A 45 6.32 -6.75 5.26
C ASP A 45 5.26 -5.66 4.99
N TYR A 46 4.85 -5.48 3.73
CA TYR A 46 3.95 -4.39 3.31
C TYR A 46 2.81 -4.89 2.41
N LEU A 47 1.60 -4.36 2.64
CA LEU A 47 0.43 -4.52 1.79
C LEU A 47 0.06 -3.19 1.13
N LYS A 48 -0.04 -3.15 -0.19
CA LYS A 48 -0.54 -1.97 -0.90
C LYS A 48 -2.06 -2.01 -1.02
N ILE A 49 -2.70 -0.88 -0.78
CA ILE A 49 -4.12 -0.64 -1.00
C ILE A 49 -4.28 0.08 -2.34
N ASP A 50 -5.02 -0.56 -3.25
CA ASP A 50 -5.20 -0.07 -4.62
C ASP A 50 -5.89 1.31 -4.64
N GLY A 51 -5.38 2.18 -5.52
CA GLY A 51 -5.84 3.56 -5.64
C GLY A 51 -7.32 3.70 -6.02
N SER A 52 -7.95 2.69 -6.63
CA SER A 52 -9.38 2.71 -6.95
C SER A 52 -10.29 2.78 -5.72
N PHE A 53 -9.85 2.22 -4.60
CA PHE A 53 -10.54 2.36 -3.30
C PHE A 53 -10.18 3.68 -2.61
N VAL A 54 -8.94 4.14 -2.77
CA VAL A 54 -8.45 5.35 -2.11
C VAL A 54 -9.07 6.62 -2.72
N ASP A 55 -9.23 6.67 -4.05
CA ASP A 55 -9.79 7.82 -4.78
C ASP A 55 -11.22 8.16 -4.33
N GLY A 56 -12.04 7.14 -4.05
CA GLY A 56 -13.42 7.34 -3.62
C GLY A 56 -13.65 7.42 -2.12
N ILE A 57 -12.61 7.32 -1.29
CA ILE A 57 -12.72 7.11 0.17
C ILE A 57 -13.51 8.21 0.89
N ALA A 58 -13.47 9.45 0.38
CA ALA A 58 -14.18 10.59 0.94
C ALA A 58 -15.68 10.61 0.59
N ARG A 59 -16.09 9.95 -0.50
CA ARG A 59 -17.44 10.06 -1.07
C ARG A 59 -18.23 8.76 -0.98
N ARG A 60 -17.55 7.61 -1.04
CA ARG A 60 -18.15 6.28 -1.12
C ARG A 60 -17.88 5.52 0.17
N ARG A 61 -18.95 5.26 0.94
CA ARG A 61 -18.86 4.50 2.21
C ARG A 61 -18.29 3.09 2.02
N VAL A 62 -18.59 2.46 0.89
CA VAL A 62 -18.10 1.11 0.55
C VAL A 62 -16.58 1.12 0.43
N ASP A 63 -16.02 2.08 -0.29
CA ASP A 63 -14.57 2.21 -0.45
C ASP A 63 -13.87 2.42 0.90
N ARG A 64 -14.42 3.30 1.74
CA ARG A 64 -13.92 3.51 3.09
C ARG A 64 -13.92 2.22 3.91
N ALA A 65 -15.02 1.48 3.90
CA ALA A 65 -15.11 0.19 4.60
C ALA A 65 -14.12 -0.85 4.05
N MET A 66 -13.86 -0.83 2.74
CA MET A 66 -12.84 -1.69 2.11
C MET A 66 -11.43 -1.34 2.59
N VAL A 67 -11.07 -0.06 2.59
CA VAL A 67 -9.76 0.41 3.08
C VAL A 67 -9.58 0.08 4.56
N GLU A 68 -10.60 0.32 5.40
CA GLU A 68 -10.59 -0.03 6.82
C GLU A 68 -10.38 -1.54 7.04
N SER A 69 -11.10 -2.38 6.29
CA SER A 69 -10.99 -3.84 6.40
C SER A 69 -9.63 -4.36 5.95
N ILE A 70 -9.10 -3.84 4.84
CA ILE A 70 -7.78 -4.22 4.33
C ILE A 70 -6.69 -3.81 5.33
N ASN A 71 -6.78 -2.60 5.88
CA ASN A 71 -5.84 -2.11 6.88
C ASN A 71 -5.82 -3.00 8.13
N HIS A 72 -7.03 -3.29 8.65
CA HIS A 72 -7.18 -4.13 9.83
C HIS A 72 -6.59 -5.53 9.63
N LEU A 73 -6.88 -6.18 8.49
CA LEU A 73 -6.35 -7.51 8.18
C LEU A 73 -4.84 -7.49 8.00
N ALA A 74 -4.26 -6.46 7.38
CA ALA A 74 -2.81 -6.32 7.23
C ALA A 74 -2.12 -6.24 8.58
N HIS A 75 -2.62 -5.39 9.49
CA HIS A 75 -2.07 -5.26 10.84
C HIS A 75 -2.21 -6.54 11.67
N MET A 76 -3.30 -7.30 11.51
CA MET A 76 -3.43 -8.63 12.14
C MET A 76 -2.39 -9.65 11.65
N MET A 77 -1.81 -9.44 10.47
CA MET A 77 -0.76 -10.26 9.89
C MET A 77 0.65 -9.66 10.11
N ASP A 78 0.78 -8.67 11.00
CA ASP A 78 2.03 -7.93 11.26
C ASP A 78 2.61 -7.24 10.01
N MET A 79 1.75 -6.86 9.06
CA MET A 79 2.13 -6.14 7.85
C MET A 79 1.76 -4.66 7.95
N GLN A 80 2.59 -3.78 7.37
CA GLN A 80 2.25 -2.36 7.24
C GLN A 80 1.47 -2.08 5.94
N THR A 81 0.65 -1.04 5.92
CA THR A 81 -0.14 -0.67 4.74
C THR A 81 0.39 0.55 3.99
N ILE A 82 0.23 0.53 2.66
CA ILE A 82 0.59 1.64 1.77
C ILE A 82 -0.60 1.97 0.87
N ALA A 83 -1.24 3.12 1.05
CA ALA A 83 -2.32 3.57 0.17
C ALA A 83 -1.78 4.24 -1.11
N GLU A 84 -2.25 3.79 -2.27
CA GLU A 84 -1.94 4.42 -3.56
C GLU A 84 -2.91 5.57 -3.91
N TRP A 85 -2.44 6.52 -4.72
CA TRP A 85 -3.21 7.67 -5.24
C TRP A 85 -3.79 8.60 -4.16
N ALA A 86 -3.04 8.81 -3.08
CA ALA A 86 -3.36 9.81 -2.07
C ALA A 86 -3.08 11.24 -2.59
N ASP A 87 -3.97 11.74 -3.46
CA ASP A 87 -3.72 12.94 -4.27
C ASP A 87 -4.17 14.26 -3.63
N ASN A 88 -4.92 14.22 -2.53
CA ASN A 88 -5.43 15.43 -1.88
C ASN A 88 -5.45 15.31 -0.34
N HIS A 89 -5.49 16.46 0.34
CA HIS A 89 -5.46 16.54 1.81
C HIS A 89 -6.64 15.84 2.50
N GLN A 90 -7.83 15.86 1.92
CA GLN A 90 -8.99 15.21 2.52
C GLN A 90 -8.81 13.69 2.53
N THR A 91 -8.33 13.11 1.42
CA THR A 91 -7.98 11.69 1.34
C THR A 91 -6.90 11.34 2.35
N LEU A 92 -5.82 12.14 2.45
CA LEU A 92 -4.74 11.90 3.41
C LEU A 92 -5.22 11.89 4.87
N GLN A 93 -6.09 12.84 5.24
CA GLN A 93 -6.64 12.91 6.58
C GLN A 93 -7.50 11.68 6.91
N ILE A 94 -8.33 11.23 5.96
CA ILE A 94 -9.13 10.02 6.15
C ILE A 94 -8.24 8.79 6.29
N LEU A 95 -7.16 8.68 5.49
CA LEU A 95 -6.21 7.57 5.59
C LEU A 95 -5.49 7.57 6.96
N GLU A 96 -5.11 8.74 7.46
CA GLU A 96 -4.53 8.89 8.81
C GLU A 96 -5.54 8.49 9.90
N ASP A 97 -6.80 8.91 9.79
CA ASP A 97 -7.87 8.55 10.74
C ASP A 97 -8.14 7.03 10.76
N ILE A 98 -8.02 6.36 9.61
CA ILE A 98 -8.14 4.90 9.49
C ILE A 98 -6.91 4.18 10.08
N GLY A 99 -5.78 4.89 10.21
CA GLY A 99 -4.52 4.34 10.69
C GLY A 99 -3.73 3.62 9.60
N VAL A 100 -3.82 4.07 8.34
CA VAL A 100 -2.94 3.59 7.27
C VAL A 100 -1.51 4.07 7.53
N ASP A 101 -0.51 3.18 7.40
CA ASP A 101 0.86 3.47 7.82
C ASP A 101 1.58 4.45 6.87
N LEU A 102 1.44 4.22 5.56
CA LEU A 102 2.11 4.96 4.51
C LEU A 102 1.13 5.31 3.39
N ALA A 103 1.42 6.39 2.67
CA ALA A 103 0.63 6.79 1.51
C ALA A 103 1.56 7.24 0.36
N GLN A 104 1.11 7.05 -0.87
CA GLN A 104 1.80 7.44 -2.10
C GLN A 104 0.79 8.11 -3.03
N GLY A 105 1.09 9.30 -3.53
CA GLY A 105 0.23 10.04 -4.45
C GLY A 105 0.72 11.47 -4.68
N TYR A 106 0.09 12.17 -5.62
CA TYR A 106 0.43 13.56 -5.96
C TYR A 106 0.23 14.55 -4.80
N GLY A 107 -0.58 14.19 -3.81
CA GLY A 107 -0.78 14.97 -2.59
C GLY A 107 0.41 14.90 -1.62
N ILE A 108 1.36 14.00 -1.89
CA ILE A 108 2.59 13.82 -1.12
C ILE A 108 3.78 14.35 -1.90
N GLU A 109 3.99 13.84 -3.10
CA GLU A 109 5.12 14.22 -3.96
C GLU A 109 4.77 13.90 -5.41
N ARG A 110 5.31 14.63 -6.39
CA ARG A 110 5.15 14.27 -7.82
C ARG A 110 6.20 13.23 -8.23
N PRO A 111 5.95 12.37 -9.23
CA PRO A 111 6.97 11.48 -9.77
C PRO A 111 8.18 12.29 -10.22
N GLN A 112 9.36 11.88 -9.78
CA GLN A 112 10.63 12.49 -10.20
C GLN A 112 11.44 11.45 -10.96
N HIS A 113 12.25 11.90 -11.91
CA HIS A 113 13.21 11.02 -12.57
C HIS A 113 14.25 10.54 -11.54
N PHE A 114 14.43 9.22 -11.45
CA PHE A 114 15.55 8.64 -10.70
C PHE A 114 16.85 8.98 -11.43
N GLY A 115 17.68 9.83 -10.82
CA GLY A 115 19.04 10.14 -11.27
C GLY A 115 20.09 9.25 -10.62
#